data_AF-A0A947XKY5-F1
#
_entry.id   AF-A0A947XKY5-F1
#
_cell.length_a   1.000
_cell.length_b   1.000
_cell.length_c   1.000
_cell.angle_alpha   90.00
_cell.angle_beta   90.00
_cell.angle_gamma   90.00
#
_symmetry.space_group_name_H-M   'P 1'
#
loop_
_entity.id
_entity.type
_entity.pdbx_description
1 polymer ?
#
loop_
_entity_poly.entity_id
_entity_poly.type
_entity_poly.pdbx_seq_one_letter_code
_entity_poly.pdbx_strand_id
1 'polypeptide(L)'
;MTAKEAQLTELLSLSTRTLTHLTAAITAMSFELLNTQDSAVNATAHKMIERMLAINSELDQQWELLGQLAGTQPELSNSLEQVVLQSLETAADEH
;
A
#
# COMPACT_ATOMS: atom_id res chain seq x y z
N MET A 1 16.97 -25.28 7.08
CA MET A 1 15.50 -25.17 7.11
C MET A 1 14.87 -26.54 6.97
N THR A 2 13.93 -26.86 7.85
CA THR A 2 13.04 -28.01 7.69
C THR A 2 11.97 -27.71 6.64
N ALA A 3 11.36 -28.74 6.04
CA ALA A 3 10.26 -28.55 5.07
C ALA A 3 9.07 -27.76 5.67
N LYS A 4 8.83 -27.93 6.98
CA LYS A 4 7.80 -27.20 7.71
C LYS A 4 8.14 -25.71 7.87
N GLU A 5 9.40 -25.38 8.16
CA GLU A 5 9.86 -23.98 8.25
C GLU A 5 9.74 -23.26 6.90
N ALA A 6 10.06 -23.96 5.80
CA ALA A 6 9.89 -23.41 4.46
C ALA A 6 8.42 -23.12 4.12
N GLN A 7 7.52 -24.07 4.38
CA GLN A 7 6.07 -23.88 4.17
C GLN A 7 5.48 -22.75 5.02
N LEU A 8 5.90 -22.63 6.28
CA LEU A 8 5.48 -21.54 7.16
C LEU A 8 5.95 -20.18 6.63
N THR A 9 7.20 -20.10 6.17
CA THR A 9 7.77 -18.88 5.59
C THR A 9 7.02 -18.47 4.32
N GLU A 10 6.69 -19.43 3.46
CA GLU A 10 5.89 -19.21 2.25
C GLU A 10 4.48 -18.72 2.57
N LEU A 11 3.79 -19.37 3.52
CA LEU A 11 2.45 -18.96 3.95
C LEU A 11 2.44 -17.54 4.52
N LEU A 12 3.45 -17.20 5.35
CA LEU A 12 3.58 -15.87 5.92
C LEU A 12 3.83 -14.83 4.83
N SER A 13 4.73 -15.11 3.87
CA SER A 13 4.99 -14.24 2.72
C SER A 13 3.73 -13.97 1.88
N LEU A 14 2.94 -15.01 1.58
CA LEU A 14 1.66 -14.87 0.88
C LEU A 14 0.64 -14.05 1.69
N SER A 15 0.61 -14.25 3.01
CA SER A 15 -0.30 -13.51 3.89
C SER A 15 0.06 -12.03 3.94
N THR A 16 1.33 -11.69 4.13
CA THR A 16 1.81 -10.29 4.14
C THR A 16 1.56 -9.62 2.80
N ARG A 17 1.76 -10.31 1.66
CA ARG A 17 1.41 -9.79 0.32
C ARG A 17 -0.09 -9.52 0.19
N THR A 18 -0.93 -10.45 0.64
CA THR A 18 -2.40 -10.27 0.61
C THR A 18 -2.84 -9.06 1.44
N LEU A 19 -2.28 -8.90 2.64
CA LEU A 19 -2.54 -7.73 3.50
C LEU A 19 -2.08 -6.43 2.84
N THR A 20 -0.95 -6.45 2.14
CA THR A 20 -0.45 -5.29 1.37
C THR A 20 -1.47 -4.89 0.30
N HIS A 21 -1.98 -5.83 -0.49
CA HIS A 21 -2.99 -5.56 -1.52
C HIS A 21 -4.31 -5.05 -0.93
N LEU A 22 -4.76 -5.62 0.19
CA LEU A 22 -5.97 -5.16 0.87
C LEU A 22 -5.82 -3.72 1.38
N THR A 23 -4.65 -3.40 1.95
CA THR A 23 -4.34 -2.04 2.43
C THR A 23 -4.38 -1.04 1.28
N ALA A 24 -3.80 -1.39 0.12
CA ALA A 24 -3.84 -0.55 -1.08
C ALA A 24 -5.28 -0.35 -1.61
N ALA A 25 -6.08 -1.43 -1.70
CA ALA A 25 -7.46 -1.36 -2.16
C ALA A 25 -8.34 -0.50 -1.24
N ILE A 26 -8.22 -0.67 0.08
CA ILE A 26 -8.96 0.13 1.06
C ILE A 26 -8.54 1.60 0.99
N THR A 27 -7.24 1.87 0.83
CA THR A 27 -6.72 3.23 0.68
C THR A 27 -7.30 3.90 -0.57
N ALA A 28 -7.31 3.20 -1.71
CA ALA A 28 -7.90 3.71 -2.96
C ALA A 28 -9.39 4.03 -2.80
N MET A 29 -10.19 3.11 -2.24
CA MET A 29 -11.61 3.37 -1.95
C MET A 29 -11.79 4.54 -0.98
N SER A 30 -10.89 4.72 -0.01
CA SER A 30 -10.94 5.86 0.91
C SER A 30 -10.70 7.18 0.19
N PHE A 31 -9.78 7.22 -0.77
CA PHE A 31 -9.58 8.40 -1.62
C PHE A 31 -10.81 8.72 -2.47
N GLU A 32 -11.49 7.71 -3.03
CA GLU A 32 -12.75 7.92 -3.75
C GLU A 32 -13.83 8.56 -2.87
N LEU A 33 -13.91 8.14 -1.60
CA LEU A 33 -14.85 8.70 -0.63
C LEU A 33 -14.56 10.17 -0.25
N LEU A 34 -13.34 10.68 -0.46
CA LEU A 34 -13.02 12.09 -0.21
C LEU A 34 -13.79 13.05 -1.13
N ASN A 35 -14.20 12.58 -2.32
CA ASN A 35 -14.93 13.40 -3.29
C ASN A 35 -16.42 13.61 -2.94
N THR A 36 -16.89 13.05 -1.83
CA THR A 36 -18.29 13.20 -1.40
C THR A 36 -18.55 14.54 -0.70
N GLN A 37 -19.77 15.06 -0.80
CA GLN A 37 -20.18 16.31 -0.15
C GLN A 37 -20.50 16.13 1.35
N ASP A 38 -20.69 14.89 1.80
CA ASP A 38 -20.92 14.58 3.21
C ASP A 38 -19.64 14.71 4.03
N SER A 39 -19.59 15.75 4.88
CA SER A 39 -18.46 16.04 5.75
C SER A 39 -18.10 14.91 6.73
N ALA A 40 -19.08 14.11 7.18
CA ALA A 40 -18.83 13.00 8.09
C ALA A 40 -18.16 11.83 7.36
N VAL A 41 -18.58 11.57 6.11
CA VAL A 41 -17.95 10.55 5.26
C VAL A 41 -16.54 10.98 4.87
N ASN A 42 -16.34 12.24 4.48
CA ASN A 42 -15.02 12.78 4.15
C ASN A 42 -14.05 12.68 5.35
N ALA A 43 -14.49 13.04 6.56
CA ALA A 43 -13.68 12.91 7.77
C ALA A 43 -13.36 11.45 8.12
N THR A 44 -14.29 10.53 7.85
CA THR A 44 -14.08 9.08 8.06
C THR A 44 -13.08 8.52 7.06
N ALA A 45 -13.16 8.94 5.80
CA ALA A 45 -12.23 8.56 4.74
C ALA A 45 -10.79 9.01 5.05
N HIS A 46 -10.59 10.25 5.54
CA HIS A 46 -9.27 10.70 6.01
C HIS A 46 -8.70 9.80 7.11
N LYS A 47 -9.51 9.48 8.14
CA LYS A 47 -9.08 8.56 9.20
C LYS A 47 -8.75 7.17 8.68
N MET A 48 -9.45 6.71 7.64
CA MET A 48 -9.19 5.41 7.03
C MET A 48 -7.84 5.40 6.30
N ILE A 49 -7.51 6.48 5.57
CA ILE A 49 -6.19 6.66 4.92
C ILE A 49 -5.07 6.67 5.97
N GLU A 50 -5.21 7.44 7.05
CA GLU A 50 -4.21 7.49 8.12
C GLU A 50 -3.97 6.12 8.76
N ARG A 51 -5.05 5.37 9.01
CA ARG A 51 -4.96 4.01 9.55
C ARG A 51 -4.28 3.04 8.59
N MET A 52 -4.61 3.13 7.29
CA MET A 52 -3.96 2.28 6.29
C MET A 52 -2.47 2.61 6.15
N LEU A 53 -2.07 3.88 6.29
CA LEU A 53 -0.65 4.27 6.29
C LEU A 53 0.12 3.66 7.47
N ALA A 54 -0.48 3.67 8.67
CA ALA A 54 0.09 3.02 9.85
C ALA A 54 0.22 1.49 9.64
N ILE A 55 -0.83 0.84 9.13
CA ILE A 55 -0.82 -0.59 8.82
C ILE A 55 0.25 -0.92 7.76
N ASN A 56 0.39 -0.10 6.72
CA ASN A 56 1.41 -0.30 5.69
C ASN A 56 2.83 -0.28 6.30
N SER A 57 3.10 0.67 7.21
CA SER A 57 4.38 0.75 7.91
C SER A 57 4.69 -0.50 8.75
N GLU A 58 3.66 -1.09 9.39
CA GLU A 58 3.80 -2.36 10.11
C GLU A 58 4.03 -3.55 9.17
N LEU A 59 3.37 -3.57 8.00
CA LEU A 59 3.56 -4.60 6.98
C LEU A 59 4.97 -4.54 6.37
N ASP A 60 5.54 -3.35 6.18
CA ASP A 60 6.93 -3.18 5.72
C ASP A 60 7.92 -3.79 6.71
N GLN A 61 7.70 -3.61 8.02
CA GLN A 61 8.51 -4.27 9.06
C GLN A 61 8.35 -5.80 9.02
N GLN A 62 7.14 -6.30 8.80
CA GLN A 62 6.90 -7.74 8.64
C GLN A 62 7.62 -8.30 7.42
N TRP A 63 7.65 -7.57 6.30
CA TRP A 63 8.40 -7.95 5.10
C TRP A 63 9.90 -8.06 5.38
N GLU A 64 10.48 -7.09 6.08
CA GLU A 64 11.89 -7.10 6.46
C GLU A 64 12.24 -8.33 7.30
N LEU A 65 11.43 -8.61 8.34
CA LEU A 65 11.62 -9.77 9.22
C LEU A 65 11.48 -11.10 8.47
N LEU A 66 10.51 -11.20 7.54
CA LEU A 66 10.35 -12.40 6.71
C LEU A 66 11.53 -12.62 5.77
N GLY A 67 12.08 -11.54 5.20
CA GLY A 67 13.30 -11.63 4.40
C GLY A 67 14.50 -12.12 5.21
N GLN A 68 14.68 -11.57 6.42
CA GLN A 68 15.71 -12.04 7.35
C GLN A 68 15.54 -13.53 7.70
N LEU A 69 14.32 -13.98 7.96
CA LEU A 69 14.01 -15.38 8.27
C LEU A 69 14.24 -16.33 7.08
N ALA A 70 13.91 -15.88 5.87
CA ALA A 70 14.09 -16.64 4.64
C ALA A 70 15.55 -16.68 4.14
N GLY A 71 16.43 -15.85 4.71
CA GLY A 71 17.80 -15.68 4.23
C GLY A 71 17.89 -15.01 2.85
N THR A 72 16.81 -14.37 2.41
CA THR A 72 16.68 -13.66 1.14
C THR A 72 16.34 -12.22 1.43
N GLN A 73 17.09 -11.26 0.87
CA GLN A 73 16.67 -9.87 0.92
C GLN A 73 15.33 -9.75 0.18
N PRO A 74 14.26 -9.26 0.83
CA PRO A 74 12.96 -9.17 0.18
C PRO A 74 13.08 -8.11 -0.92
N GLU A 75 12.88 -8.52 -2.17
CA GLU A 75 12.65 -7.58 -3.28
C GLU A 75 11.38 -6.82 -2.93
N LEU A 76 11.53 -5.57 -2.48
CA LEU A 76 10.42 -4.66 -2.26
C LEU A 76 9.75 -4.41 -3.61
N SER A 77 8.72 -5.18 -3.95
CA SER A 77 7.95 -4.99 -5.19
C SER A 77 7.24 -3.62 -5.26
N ASN A 78 7.26 -2.85 -4.19
CA ASN A 78 6.78 -1.47 -4.11
C ASN A 78 7.96 -0.49 -4.19
N SER A 79 8.78 -0.56 -5.24
CA SER A 79 9.70 0.55 -5.52
C SER A 79 8.86 1.81 -5.75
N LEU A 80 9.03 2.82 -4.91
CA LEU A 80 8.36 4.11 -5.05
C LEU A 80 8.75 4.73 -6.39
N GLU A 81 7.88 4.64 -7.39
CA GLU A 81 8.08 5.34 -8.66
C GLU A 81 7.71 6.80 -8.49
N GLN A 82 8.65 7.68 -8.82
CA GLN A 82 8.41 9.12 -8.80
C GLN A 82 7.46 9.49 -9.95
N VAL A 83 6.19 9.68 -9.64
CA VAL A 83 5.20 10.16 -10.60
C VAL A 83 5.26 11.69 -10.65
N VAL A 84 5.81 12.23 -11.73
CA VAL A 84 5.78 13.67 -12.01
C VAL A 84 4.41 14.01 -12.61
N LEU A 85 3.58 14.71 -11.84
CA LEU A 85 2.31 15.24 -12.32
C LEU A 85 2.58 16.46 -13.21
N GLN A 86 2.30 16.36 -14.51
CA GLN A 86 2.31 17.52 -15.40
C GLN A 86 0.93 18.20 -15.35
N SER A 87 0.93 19.50 -15.05
CA SER A 87 -0.27 20.34 -15.20
C SER A 87 -0.63 20.40 -16.68
N LEU A 88 -1.86 20.00 -17.02
CA LEU A 88 -2.44 20.30 -18.33
C LEU A 88 -2.75 21.80 -18.37
N GLU A 89 -1.76 22.62 -18.70
CA GLU A 89 -2.02 23.99 -19.13
C GLU A 89 -2.95 23.92 -20.34
N THR A 90 -4.10 24.56 -20.18
CA THR A 90 -5.15 24.65 -21.18
C THR A 90 -4.56 25.27 -22.44
N ALA A 91 -4.42 24.47 -23.51
CA ALA A 91 -4.20 24.97 -24.85
C ALA A 91 -5.50 25.67 -25.32
N ALA A 92 -5.71 26.88 -24.81
CA ALA A 92 -6.74 27.80 -25.25
C ALA A 92 -6.11 29.18 -25.45
N ASP A 93 -5.12 29.25 -26.33
CA ASP A 93 -4.81 30.46 -27.08
C ASP A 93 -3.82 30.10 -28.18
N GLU A 94 -4.29 29.92 -29.42
CA GLU A 94 -3.64 30.47 -30.61
C GLU A 94 -4.72 30.75 -31.66
N HIS A 95 -4.66 31.98 -32.18
CA HIS A 95 -5.63 32.71 -33.02
C HIS A 95 -5.99 32.05 -34.36
#